data_AF-K7MWB8-F1
#
_entry.id   AF-K7MWB8-F1
#
_cell.length_a   1.000
_cell.length_b   1.000
_cell.length_c   1.000
_cell.angle_alpha   90.00
_cell.angle_beta   90.00
_cell.angle_gamma   90.00
#
_symmetry.space_group_name_H-M   'P 1'
#
loop_
_entity.id
_entity.type
_entity.pdbx_description
1 polymer ?
#
loop_
_entity_poly.entity_id
_entity_poly.type
_entity_poly.pdbx_seq_one_letter_code
_entity_poly.pdbx_strand_id
1 'polypeptide(L)'
;MGEKRITLYRSSDEILLVGEGDFSFSLCLARAFGTAKNMVATSLDSRASLRNKYGSALGNLTELEALGCTIVHRVDVHTMLERPHLIDRHFDYIIFNFPHAGFIARESDDYQIQLHKDLVSGFLYNAKYMLNKGGEIHITHKTTHPFSKWNIKKLAKRQG
;
A
#
# COMPACT_ATOMS: atom_id res chain seq x y z
N MET A 1 -17.51 15.51 13.69
CA MET A 1 -16.06 15.76 13.89
C MET A 1 -15.59 16.56 12.69
N GLY A 2 -14.80 17.62 12.88
CA GLY A 2 -14.27 18.43 11.77
C GLY A 2 -13.25 17.65 10.94
N GLU A 3 -13.02 18.08 9.70
CA GLU A 3 -11.96 17.53 8.84
C GLU A 3 -10.60 17.72 9.49
N LYS A 4 -9.76 16.69 9.44
CA LYS A 4 -8.36 16.75 9.86
C LYS A 4 -7.45 16.49 8.67
N ARG A 5 -6.26 17.08 8.71
CA ARG A 5 -5.25 16.93 7.67
C ARG A 5 -3.92 16.56 8.30
N ILE A 6 -3.21 15.64 7.68
CA ILE A 6 -1.81 15.33 7.98
C ILE A 6 -1.06 15.25 6.66
N THR A 7 -0.03 16.08 6.51
CA THR A 7 0.74 16.20 5.26
C THR A 7 -0.15 16.53 4.04
N LEU A 8 -0.25 15.60 3.09
CA LEU A 8 -1.05 15.72 1.87
C LEU A 8 -2.48 15.16 2.03
N TYR A 9 -2.73 14.36 3.07
CA TYR A 9 -3.96 13.59 3.22
C TYR A 9 -4.93 14.26 4.19
N ARG A 10 -6.23 14.14 3.89
CA ARG A 10 -7.37 14.60 4.68
C ARG A 10 -8.14 13.39 5.19
N SER A 11 -8.80 13.55 6.34
CA SER A 11 -9.64 12.50 6.93
C SER A 11 -10.85 12.14 6.07
N SER A 12 -11.19 12.97 5.08
CA SER A 12 -12.26 12.78 4.12
C SER A 12 -11.81 12.01 2.87
N ASP A 13 -10.51 11.89 2.61
CA ASP A 13 -10.00 11.20 1.43
C ASP A 13 -10.23 9.69 1.55
N GLU A 14 -10.63 9.04 0.45
CA GLU A 14 -10.65 7.58 0.33
C GLU A 14 -9.23 7.08 0.07
N ILE A 15 -8.65 6.33 1.02
CA ILE A 15 -7.23 5.93 1.00
C ILE A 15 -7.10 4.42 1.00
N LEU A 16 -6.42 3.87 0.00
CA LEU A 16 -5.98 2.47 -0.03
C LEU A 16 -4.49 2.38 0.36
N LEU A 17 -4.18 1.63 1.40
CA LEU A 17 -2.82 1.34 1.85
C LEU A 17 -2.46 -0.09 1.45
N VAL A 18 -1.45 -0.20 0.59
CA VAL A 18 -1.07 -1.46 -0.07
C VAL A 18 0.18 -2.04 0.56
N GLY A 19 0.12 -3.34 0.88
CA GLY A 19 1.30 -4.11 1.30
C GLY A 19 1.84 -3.73 2.67
N GLU A 20 0.95 -3.40 3.62
CA GLU A 20 1.33 -3.09 4.99
C GLU A 20 1.99 -4.32 5.66
N GLY A 21 3.17 -4.10 6.25
CA GLY A 21 3.89 -5.11 7.02
C GLY A 21 3.26 -5.31 8.39
N ASP A 22 3.41 -4.33 9.29
CA ASP A 22 2.84 -4.37 10.64
C ASP A 22 1.66 -3.41 10.86
N PHE A 23 1.19 -2.76 9.79
CA PHE A 23 0.08 -1.79 9.80
C PHE A 23 0.34 -0.51 10.61
N SER A 24 1.58 -0.26 11.04
CA SER A 24 1.92 0.92 11.85
C SER A 24 1.72 2.24 11.10
N PHE A 25 1.99 2.28 9.79
CA PHE A 25 1.78 3.47 8.97
C PHE A 25 0.29 3.82 8.87
N SER A 26 -0.54 2.84 8.52
CA SER A 26 -2.00 2.98 8.50
C SER A 26 -2.52 3.47 9.86
N LEU A 27 -2.05 2.88 10.97
CA LEU A 27 -2.51 3.29 12.29
C LEU A 27 -2.08 4.72 12.64
N CYS A 28 -0.87 5.13 12.28
CA CYS A 28 -0.41 6.50 12.47
C CYS A 28 -1.35 7.51 11.78
N LEU A 29 -1.70 7.23 10.52
CA LEU A 29 -2.64 8.05 9.73
C LEU A 29 -4.03 8.08 10.37
N ALA A 30 -4.56 6.92 10.74
CA ALA A 30 -5.86 6.77 11.39
C ALA A 30 -5.94 7.55 12.72
N ARG A 31 -4.91 7.47 13.56
CA ARG A 31 -4.82 8.23 14.83
C ARG A 31 -4.78 9.73 14.59
N ALA A 32 -4.01 10.19 13.61
CA ALA A 32 -3.95 11.60 13.25
C ALA A 32 -5.34 12.14 12.81
N PHE A 33 -6.08 11.35 12.03
CA PHE A 33 -7.45 11.67 11.65
C PHE A 33 -8.46 11.49 12.79
N GLY A 34 -8.18 10.61 13.74
CA GLY A 34 -9.13 10.15 14.76
C GLY A 34 -10.23 9.24 14.19
N THR A 35 -10.07 8.76 12.96
CA THR A 35 -10.97 7.82 12.29
C THR A 35 -10.24 7.18 11.11
N ALA A 36 -10.66 5.97 10.73
CA ALA A 36 -10.16 5.25 9.58
C ALA A 36 -11.29 4.77 8.65
N LYS A 37 -12.48 5.35 8.74
CA LYS A 37 -13.66 4.90 7.96
C LYS A 37 -13.46 4.96 6.45
N ASN A 38 -12.68 5.92 5.97
CA ASN A 38 -12.36 6.10 4.56
C ASN A 38 -11.04 5.41 4.18
N MET A 39 -10.52 4.53 5.05
CA MET A 39 -9.26 3.84 4.84
C MET A 39 -9.49 2.34 4.61
N VAL A 40 -8.75 1.81 3.64
CA VAL A 40 -8.61 0.37 3.42
C VAL A 40 -7.14 0.03 3.57
N ALA A 41 -6.77 -0.75 4.58
CA ALA A 41 -5.41 -1.21 4.78
C ALA A 41 -5.28 -2.68 4.36
N THR A 42 -4.27 -2.98 3.54
CA THR A 42 -4.11 -4.31 2.97
C THR A 42 -2.73 -4.90 3.22
N SER A 43 -2.68 -6.23 3.28
CA SER A 43 -1.42 -6.98 3.39
C SER A 43 -1.38 -8.12 2.39
N LEU A 44 -0.19 -8.44 1.89
CA LEU A 44 0.03 -9.71 1.19
C LEU A 44 -0.04 -10.89 2.17
N ASP A 45 0.46 -10.68 3.39
CA ASP A 45 0.42 -11.68 4.45
C ASP A 45 -0.99 -11.91 4.98
N SER A 46 -1.26 -13.16 5.37
CA SER A 46 -2.47 -13.49 6.15
C SER A 46 -2.35 -13.01 7.60
N ARG A 47 -3.48 -12.81 8.29
CA ARG A 47 -3.50 -12.45 9.73
C ARG A 47 -2.63 -13.39 10.59
N ALA A 48 -2.63 -14.68 10.28
CA ALA A 48 -1.80 -15.66 10.99
C ALA A 48 -0.30 -15.44 10.72
N SER A 49 0.09 -15.10 9.50
CA SER A 49 1.49 -14.80 9.16
C SER A 49 1.94 -13.49 9.80
N LEU A 50 1.09 -12.46 9.78
CA LEU A 50 1.34 -11.17 10.42
C LEU A 50 1.67 -11.32 11.91
N ARG A 51 0.87 -12.11 12.65
CA ARG A 51 1.10 -12.42 14.07
C ARG A 51 2.50 -12.98 14.33
N ASN A 52 3.00 -13.82 13.42
CA ASN A 52 4.29 -14.49 13.59
C ASN A 52 5.47 -13.60 13.17
N LYS A 53 5.28 -12.74 12.16
CA LYS A 53 6.33 -11.88 11.60
C LYS A 53 6.52 -10.57 12.35
N TYR A 54 5.44 -10.00 12.90
CA TYR A 54 5.42 -8.65 13.44
C TYR A 54 4.74 -8.62 14.81
N GLY A 55 5.51 -8.42 15.87
CA GLY A 55 4.99 -8.44 17.25
C GLY A 55 3.91 -7.38 17.52
N SER A 56 3.95 -6.25 16.82
CA SER A 56 2.99 -5.13 16.91
C SER A 56 1.72 -5.32 16.08
N ALA A 57 1.73 -6.21 15.08
CA ALA A 57 0.71 -6.20 14.03
C ALA A 57 -0.70 -6.43 14.58
N LEU A 58 -0.91 -7.38 15.49
CA LEU A 58 -2.25 -7.64 16.02
C LEU A 58 -2.81 -6.47 16.84
N GLY A 59 -1.95 -5.79 17.61
CA GLY A 59 -2.35 -4.58 18.33
C GLY A 59 -2.75 -3.47 17.35
N ASN A 60 -1.94 -3.28 16.31
CA ASN A 60 -2.21 -2.26 15.29
C ASN A 60 -3.52 -2.53 14.54
N LEU A 61 -3.76 -3.79 14.14
CA LEU A 61 -4.99 -4.22 13.47
C LEU A 61 -6.21 -3.99 14.35
N THR A 62 -6.13 -4.36 15.64
CA THR A 62 -7.26 -4.21 16.59
C THR A 62 -7.67 -2.74 16.71
N GLU A 63 -6.71 -1.82 16.81
CA GLU A 63 -7.02 -0.40 16.90
C GLU A 63 -7.52 0.19 15.58
N LEU A 64 -6.96 -0.25 14.45
CA LEU A 64 -7.48 0.13 13.13
C LEU A 64 -8.94 -0.29 12.93
N GLU A 65 -9.29 -1.52 13.31
CA GLU A 65 -10.66 -2.04 13.29
C GLU A 65 -11.57 -1.16 14.18
N ALA A 66 -11.12 -0.82 15.38
CA ALA A 66 -11.85 0.06 16.30
C ALA A 66 -12.05 1.50 15.76
N LEU A 67 -11.09 2.01 14.97
CA LEU A 67 -11.19 3.31 14.29
C LEU A 67 -12.04 3.27 13.00
N GLY A 68 -12.49 2.08 12.59
CA GLY A 68 -13.37 1.86 11.44
C GLY A 68 -12.65 1.52 10.13
N CYS A 69 -11.37 1.15 10.17
CA CYS A 69 -10.61 0.77 8.98
C CYS A 69 -11.15 -0.53 8.37
N THR A 70 -11.25 -0.59 7.05
CA THR A 70 -11.44 -1.87 6.35
C THR A 70 -10.11 -2.55 6.17
N ILE A 71 -9.98 -3.80 6.64
CA ILE A 71 -8.73 -4.56 6.54
C ILE A 71 -8.91 -5.73 5.58
N VAL A 72 -8.01 -5.84 4.60
CA VAL A 72 -8.04 -6.92 3.60
C VAL A 72 -6.69 -7.62 3.52
N HIS A 73 -6.66 -8.90 3.89
CA HIS A 73 -5.45 -9.70 3.85
C HIS A 73 -5.31 -10.46 2.52
N ARG A 74 -4.11 -10.98 2.25
CA ARG A 74 -3.78 -11.74 1.04
C ARG A 74 -4.04 -10.97 -0.25
N VAL A 75 -3.79 -9.65 -0.26
CA VAL A 75 -3.91 -8.83 -1.48
C VAL A 75 -2.63 -8.94 -2.29
N ASP A 76 -2.75 -9.48 -3.51
CA ASP A 76 -1.69 -9.47 -4.52
C ASP A 76 -1.89 -8.23 -5.40
N VAL A 77 -0.84 -7.43 -5.55
CA VAL A 77 -0.88 -6.19 -6.34
C VAL A 77 -1.12 -6.42 -7.83
N HIS A 78 -0.82 -7.63 -8.34
CA HIS A 78 -1.07 -7.98 -9.74
C HIS A 78 -2.55 -8.22 -10.03
N THR A 79 -3.36 -8.52 -9.02
CA THR A 79 -4.79 -8.84 -9.15
C THR A 79 -5.67 -8.04 -8.19
N MET A 80 -5.16 -6.95 -7.61
CA MET A 80 -5.88 -6.23 -6.55
C MET A 80 -7.16 -5.55 -7.05
N LEU A 81 -7.22 -5.18 -8.33
CA LEU A 81 -8.42 -4.64 -8.99
C LEU A 81 -9.59 -5.64 -8.97
N GLU A 82 -9.31 -6.93 -8.92
CA GLU A 82 -10.30 -8.02 -9.01
C GLU A 82 -10.72 -8.54 -7.63
N ARG A 83 -10.19 -7.98 -6.53
CA ARG A 83 -10.48 -8.48 -5.19
C ARG A 83 -11.90 -8.08 -4.77
N PRO A 84 -12.73 -9.00 -4.23
CA PRO A 84 -14.12 -8.70 -3.86
C PRO A 84 -14.31 -7.53 -2.88
N HIS A 85 -13.35 -7.25 -2.02
CA HIS A 85 -13.41 -6.12 -1.08
C HIS A 85 -12.89 -4.79 -1.65
N LEU A 86 -12.32 -4.83 -2.85
CA LEU A 86 -11.73 -3.68 -3.56
C LEU A 86 -12.41 -3.41 -4.90
N ILE A 87 -13.20 -4.35 -5.42
CA ILE A 87 -13.94 -4.22 -6.67
C ILE A 87 -14.89 -3.01 -6.60
N ASP A 88 -14.97 -2.27 -7.69
CA ASP A 88 -15.79 -1.06 -7.84
C ASP A 88 -15.54 0.05 -6.81
N ARG A 89 -14.43 -0.03 -6.06
CA ARG A 89 -13.97 1.06 -5.19
C ARG A 89 -12.96 1.94 -5.90
N HIS A 90 -13.13 3.25 -5.70
CA HIS A 90 -12.20 4.25 -6.17
C HIS A 90 -11.63 5.04 -4.99
N PHE A 91 -10.35 5.38 -5.08
CA PHE A 91 -9.58 6.01 -4.01
C PHE A 91 -8.98 7.33 -4.47
N ASP A 92 -8.92 8.30 -3.58
CA ASP A 92 -8.20 9.57 -3.81
C ASP A 92 -6.69 9.35 -3.72
N TYR A 93 -6.25 8.44 -2.83
CA TYR A 93 -4.84 8.06 -2.72
C TYR A 93 -4.66 6.55 -2.61
N ILE A 94 -3.74 6.01 -3.40
CA ILE A 94 -3.29 4.62 -3.29
C ILE A 94 -1.80 4.63 -2.92
N ILE A 95 -1.49 4.15 -1.72
CA ILE A 95 -0.18 4.29 -1.11
C ILE A 95 0.49 2.92 -1.03
N PHE A 96 1.70 2.79 -1.59
CA PHE A 96 2.54 1.60 -1.43
C PHE A 96 3.93 1.98 -0.91
N ASN A 97 4.15 1.76 0.38
CA ASN A 97 5.41 2.10 1.04
C ASN A 97 6.42 0.97 0.92
N PHE A 98 7.61 1.28 0.40
CA PHE A 98 8.75 0.38 0.27
C PHE A 98 8.40 -0.97 -0.39
N PRO A 99 7.83 -0.96 -1.61
CA PRO A 99 7.49 -2.18 -2.32
C PRO A 99 8.69 -3.11 -2.43
N HIS A 100 8.49 -4.41 -2.21
CA HIS A 100 9.56 -5.40 -2.28
C HIS A 100 9.01 -6.77 -2.69
N ALA A 101 9.72 -7.48 -3.58
CA ALA A 101 9.25 -8.74 -4.18
C ALA A 101 9.71 -9.99 -3.39
N GLY A 102 10.24 -9.78 -2.18
CA GLY A 102 10.98 -10.80 -1.44
C GLY A 102 12.37 -11.03 -2.02
N PHE A 103 13.08 -12.03 -1.49
CA PHE A 103 14.43 -12.39 -1.92
C PHE A 103 14.45 -13.76 -2.59
N ILE A 104 14.89 -13.78 -3.85
CA ILE A 104 15.28 -14.98 -4.59
C ILE A 104 16.78 -14.96 -4.88
N ALA A 105 17.35 -13.77 -5.08
CA ALA A 105 18.77 -13.52 -5.24
C ALA A 105 19.20 -12.26 -4.45
N ARG A 106 20.43 -11.78 -4.62
CA ARG A 106 20.91 -10.59 -3.90
C ARG A 106 20.19 -9.35 -4.44
N GLU A 107 19.96 -8.36 -3.58
CA GLU A 107 19.28 -7.10 -3.91
C GLU A 107 19.87 -6.39 -5.15
N SER A 108 21.17 -6.53 -5.41
CA SER A 108 21.84 -5.92 -6.56
C SER A 108 21.88 -6.76 -7.82
N ASP A 109 21.42 -8.02 -7.78
CA ASP A 109 21.38 -8.91 -8.94
C ASP A 109 20.29 -8.47 -9.91
N ASP A 110 20.58 -8.44 -11.21
CA ASP A 110 19.66 -7.88 -12.21
C ASP A 110 18.32 -8.65 -12.26
N TYR A 111 18.34 -9.96 -12.02
CA TYR A 111 17.13 -10.78 -11.89
C TYR A 111 16.26 -10.32 -10.71
N GLN A 112 16.86 -10.08 -9.54
CA GLN A 112 16.15 -9.60 -8.35
C GLN A 112 15.54 -8.22 -8.59
N ILE A 113 16.31 -7.32 -9.21
CA ILE A 113 15.83 -5.98 -9.62
C ILE A 113 14.67 -6.08 -10.62
N GLN A 114 14.66 -7.07 -11.51
CA GLN A 114 13.56 -7.26 -12.44
C GLN A 114 12.28 -7.70 -11.73
N LEU A 115 12.36 -8.63 -10.77
CA LEU A 115 11.20 -9.02 -9.94
C LEU A 115 10.60 -7.81 -9.20
N HIS A 116 11.46 -6.94 -8.66
CA HIS A 116 11.02 -5.71 -8.02
C HIS A 116 10.33 -4.73 -8.98
N LYS A 117 10.86 -4.59 -10.20
CA LYS A 117 10.22 -3.80 -11.26
C LYS A 117 8.88 -4.36 -11.67
N ASP A 118 8.77 -5.68 -11.78
CA ASP A 118 7.54 -6.36 -12.19
C ASP A 118 6.46 -6.17 -11.13
N LEU A 119 6.81 -6.32 -9.84
CA LEU A 119 5.91 -6.02 -8.72
C LEU A 119 5.37 -4.59 -8.80
N VAL A 120 6.25 -3.59 -8.93
CA VAL A 120 5.85 -2.18 -8.98
C VAL A 120 5.03 -1.89 -10.24
N SER A 121 5.38 -2.50 -11.37
CA SER A 121 4.63 -2.34 -12.63
C SER A 121 3.23 -2.92 -12.52
N GLY A 122 3.08 -4.10 -11.91
CA GLY A 122 1.78 -4.74 -11.66
C GLY A 122 0.90 -3.92 -10.72
N PHE A 123 1.49 -3.39 -9.64
CA PHE A 123 0.83 -2.46 -8.75
C PHE A 123 0.32 -1.21 -9.48
N LEU A 124 1.20 -0.52 -10.22
CA LEU A 124 0.84 0.70 -10.96
C LEU A 124 -0.26 0.44 -11.99
N TYR A 125 -0.18 -0.70 -12.70
CA TYR A 125 -1.18 -1.11 -13.68
C TYR A 125 -2.56 -1.28 -13.05
N ASN A 126 -2.66 -1.93 -11.89
CA ASN A 126 -3.93 -2.13 -11.20
C ASN A 126 -4.42 -0.83 -10.54
N ALA A 127 -3.53 -0.13 -9.82
CA ALA A 127 -3.85 1.05 -9.03
C ALA A 127 -4.48 2.17 -9.85
N LYS A 128 -3.99 2.42 -11.08
CA LYS A 128 -4.51 3.51 -11.92
C LYS A 128 -6.00 3.36 -12.27
N TYR A 129 -6.52 2.13 -12.31
CA TYR A 129 -7.94 1.88 -12.57
C TYR A 129 -8.81 1.97 -11.31
N MET A 130 -8.17 2.09 -10.14
CA MET A 130 -8.82 2.18 -8.83
C MET A 130 -8.78 3.62 -8.27
N LEU A 131 -8.37 4.61 -9.07
CA LEU A 131 -8.33 6.01 -8.65
C LEU A 131 -9.66 6.70 -8.92
N ASN A 132 -10.03 7.62 -8.01
CA ASN A 132 -10.99 8.68 -8.31
C ASN A 132 -10.43 9.64 -9.35
N LYS A 133 -11.31 10.45 -9.96
CA LYS A 133 -10.86 11.53 -10.85
C LYS A 133 -9.97 12.51 -10.08
N GLY A 134 -8.71 12.62 -10.50
CA GLY A 134 -7.71 13.47 -9.84
C GLY A 134 -7.03 12.81 -8.63
N GLY A 135 -7.26 11.53 -8.38
CA GLY A 135 -6.54 10.78 -7.36
C GLY A 135 -5.07 10.52 -7.75
N GLU A 136 -4.27 10.15 -6.76
CA GLU A 136 -2.82 9.99 -6.89
C GLU A 136 -2.34 8.62 -6.38
N ILE A 137 -1.29 8.09 -7.03
CA ILE A 137 -0.55 6.93 -6.54
C ILE A 137 0.73 7.40 -5.87
N HIS A 138 0.90 7.07 -4.60
CA HIS A 138 2.08 7.44 -3.83
C HIS A 138 2.94 6.21 -3.54
N ILE A 139 4.20 6.25 -3.99
CA ILE A 139 5.18 5.20 -3.72
C ILE A 139 6.35 5.80 -2.93
N THR A 140 6.58 5.30 -1.73
CA THR A 140 7.79 5.62 -0.96
C THR A 140 8.85 4.59 -1.29
N HIS A 141 10.03 5.03 -1.75
CA HIS A 141 11.06 4.12 -2.22
C HIS A 141 12.47 4.70 -2.02
N LYS A 142 13.46 3.82 -1.77
CA LYS A 142 14.88 4.21 -1.64
C LYS A 142 15.45 4.63 -2.99
N THR A 143 16.36 5.60 -2.99
CA THR A 143 16.90 6.19 -4.24
C THR A 143 18.37 5.90 -4.48
N THR A 144 19.05 5.22 -3.56
CA THR A 144 20.44 4.81 -3.71
C THR A 144 20.55 3.48 -4.46
N HIS A 145 21.74 3.15 -4.95
CA HIS A 145 22.00 1.82 -5.51
C HIS A 145 21.76 0.72 -4.44
N PRO A 146 21.17 -0.44 -4.79
CA PRO A 146 20.69 -0.84 -6.12
C PRO A 146 19.27 -0.36 -6.44
N PHE A 147 18.51 0.16 -5.48
CA PHE A 147 17.12 0.60 -5.61
C PHE A 147 16.92 1.61 -6.76
N SER A 148 17.88 2.52 -6.99
CA SER A 148 17.85 3.44 -8.13
C SER A 148 17.68 2.74 -9.49
N LYS A 149 18.19 1.52 -9.66
CA LYS A 149 18.06 0.73 -10.89
C LYS A 149 16.63 0.28 -11.20
N TRP A 150 15.73 0.32 -10.22
CA TRP A 150 14.31 -0.01 -10.42
C TRP A 150 13.64 1.02 -11.34
N ASN A 151 14.12 2.27 -11.30
CA ASN A 151 13.63 3.36 -12.14
C ASN A 151 12.10 3.57 -12.03
N ILE A 152 11.59 3.68 -10.80
CA ILE A 152 10.14 3.78 -10.50
C ILE A 152 9.42 4.82 -11.38
N LYS A 153 9.99 6.01 -11.57
CA LYS A 153 9.42 7.05 -12.44
C LYS A 153 9.22 6.58 -13.89
N LYS A 154 10.15 5.76 -14.41
CA LYS A 154 10.06 5.18 -15.75
C LYS A 154 9.00 4.08 -15.82
N LEU A 155 8.82 3.30 -14.74
CA LEU A 155 7.75 2.31 -14.65
C LEU A 155 6.38 3.00 -14.64
N ALA A 156 6.22 4.04 -13.81
CA ALA A 156 5.00 4.86 -13.77
C ALA A 156 4.64 5.38 -15.16
N LYS A 157 5.56 6.11 -15.82
CA LYS A 157 5.33 6.64 -17.18
C LYS A 157 4.95 5.57 -18.21
N ARG A 158 5.38 4.32 -18.03
CA ARG A 158 5.01 3.20 -18.92
C ARG A 158 3.60 2.68 -18.67
N GLN A 159 3.13 2.75 -17.42
CA GLN A 159 1.79 2.28 -17.06
C GLN A 159 0.69 3.32 -17.33
N GLY A 160 1.06 4.60 -17.50
CA GLY A 160 0.15 5.71 -17.77
C GLY A 160 0.20 6.74 -16.67
#